data_AF-A0A817ATB8-F1
#
_entry.id   AF-A0A817ATB8-F1
#
_cell.length_a   1.000
_cell.length_b   1.000
_cell.length_c   1.000
_cell.angle_alpha   90.00
_cell.angle_beta   90.00
_cell.angle_gamma   90.00
#
_symmetry.space_group_name_H-M   'P 1'
#
loop_
_entity.id
_entity.type
_entity.pdbx_description
1 polymer ?
#
loop_
_entity_poly.entity_id
_entity_poly.type
_entity_poly.pdbx_seq_one_letter_code
_entity_poly.pdbx_strand_id
1 'polypeptide(L)'
;MQNIDKALSEAGVSIPVSTTTYMGAFVDTYPLSRGRFSDDYLNFLKPVIGFLVSKLYPLLVNIYTYFGYKNGDVSLEFSLFKPSSNEFNDPNNQLHYQNLFDSNLDSVYAALEKSGGGSLDVVVSESGWHAGRARGKRGECGGLY
;
A
#
# COMPACT_ATOMS: atom_id res chain seq x y z
N MET A 1 -17.91 9.12 -1.11
CA MET A 1 -17.29 9.35 -2.44
C MET A 1 -18.28 9.97 -3.41
N GLN A 2 -19.40 9.29 -3.76
CA GLN A 2 -20.39 9.76 -4.74
C GLN A 2 -20.91 11.20 -4.51
N ASN A 3 -21.30 11.55 -3.28
CA ASN A 3 -21.81 12.91 -3.00
C ASN A 3 -20.76 14.01 -3.22
N ILE A 4 -19.49 13.73 -2.91
CA ILE A 4 -18.39 14.68 -3.11
C ILE A 4 -18.12 14.84 -4.60
N ASP A 5 -18.03 13.74 -5.34
CA ASP A 5 -17.84 13.75 -6.80
C ASP A 5 -18.98 14.49 -7.52
N LYS A 6 -20.23 14.27 -7.10
CA LYS A 6 -21.40 14.99 -7.60
C LYS A 6 -21.26 16.50 -7.35
N ALA A 7 -20.94 16.91 -6.12
CA ALA A 7 -20.79 18.32 -5.78
C ALA A 7 -19.65 19.00 -6.58
N LEU A 8 -18.52 18.30 -6.77
CA LEU A 8 -17.41 18.81 -7.59
C LEU A 8 -17.81 18.95 -9.06
N SER A 9 -18.54 17.96 -9.58
CA SER A 9 -19.07 17.98 -10.95
C SER A 9 -20.07 19.13 -11.15
N GLU A 10 -21.00 19.34 -10.20
CA GLU A 10 -21.97 20.45 -10.22
C GLU A 10 -21.30 21.83 -10.11
N ALA A 11 -20.16 21.90 -9.41
CA ALA A 11 -19.33 23.10 -9.33
C ALA A 11 -18.44 23.32 -10.57
N GLY A 12 -18.40 22.39 -11.53
CA GLY A 12 -17.54 22.46 -12.71
C GLY A 12 -16.04 22.29 -12.40
N VAL A 13 -15.71 21.65 -11.28
CA VAL A 13 -14.34 21.47 -10.80
C VAL A 13 -13.89 20.02 -11.04
N SER A 14 -12.77 19.86 -11.76
CA SER A 14 -12.19 18.54 -12.04
C SER A 14 -11.14 18.18 -10.99
N ILE A 15 -11.60 17.59 -9.88
CA ILE A 15 -10.74 17.07 -8.80
C ILE A 15 -11.10 15.60 -8.57
N PRO A 16 -10.17 14.65 -8.74
CA PRO A 16 -10.42 13.23 -8.47
C PRO A 16 -10.81 12.97 -7.02
N VAL A 17 -11.86 12.19 -6.81
CA VAL A 17 -12.28 11.72 -5.48
C VAL A 17 -11.76 10.31 -5.28
N SER A 18 -10.96 10.10 -4.24
CA SER A 18 -10.42 8.79 -3.90
C SER A 18 -10.64 8.42 -2.43
N THR A 19 -10.13 7.27 -2.03
CA THR A 19 -10.01 6.82 -0.65
C THR A 19 -8.64 6.22 -0.43
N THR A 20 -8.18 6.26 0.82
CA THR A 20 -6.92 5.65 1.23
C THR A 20 -7.14 4.27 1.81
N THR A 21 -6.29 3.32 1.41
CA THR A 21 -6.12 2.02 2.06
C THR A 21 -4.64 1.84 2.47
N TYR A 22 -4.29 0.69 3.02
CA TYR A 22 -2.94 0.38 3.49
C TYR A 22 -2.60 -1.09 3.26
N MET A 23 -1.32 -1.44 3.43
CA MET A 23 -0.82 -2.80 3.15
C MET A 23 -1.56 -3.94 3.86
N GLY A 24 -2.21 -3.69 5.00
CA GLY A 24 -2.98 -4.72 5.71
C GLY A 24 -4.28 -5.15 5.02
N ALA A 25 -4.74 -4.42 3.99
CA ALA A 25 -5.86 -4.85 3.16
C ALA A 25 -5.48 -5.99 2.19
N PHE A 26 -4.18 -6.21 1.98
CA PHE A 26 -3.64 -7.14 0.99
C PHE A 26 -3.05 -8.38 1.68
N VAL A 27 -3.22 -9.54 1.05
CA VAL A 27 -2.72 -10.84 1.49
C VAL A 27 -2.09 -11.59 0.33
N ASP A 28 -1.41 -12.70 0.63
CA ASP A 28 -0.69 -13.52 -0.35
C ASP A 28 0.33 -12.73 -1.18
N THR A 29 0.91 -11.68 -0.59
CA THR A 29 1.91 -10.78 -1.18
C THR A 29 3.29 -11.43 -1.31
N TYR A 30 3.37 -12.76 -1.37
CA TYR A 30 4.58 -13.48 -1.74
C TYR A 30 4.23 -14.82 -2.40
N PRO A 31 4.68 -15.09 -3.64
CA PRO A 31 5.23 -14.10 -4.59
C PRO A 31 4.23 -12.98 -4.90
N LEU A 32 4.73 -11.77 -5.20
CA LEU A 32 3.97 -10.51 -5.22
C LEU A 32 2.84 -10.52 -6.25
N SER A 33 3.08 -11.14 -7.39
CA SER A 33 2.09 -11.42 -8.44
C SER A 33 0.86 -12.20 -7.95
N ARG A 34 0.92 -12.88 -6.78
CA ARG A 34 -0.25 -13.51 -6.14
C ARG A 34 -1.02 -12.57 -5.21
N GLY A 35 -0.50 -11.37 -4.94
CA GLY A 35 -1.14 -10.34 -4.13
C GLY A 35 -2.61 -10.18 -4.48
N ARG A 36 -3.46 -10.14 -3.46
CA ARG A 36 -4.90 -9.95 -3.56
C ARG A 36 -5.40 -9.20 -2.35
N PHE A 37 -6.57 -8.59 -2.45
CA PHE A 37 -7.27 -8.13 -1.24
C PHE A 37 -7.66 -9.34 -0.37
N SER A 38 -7.60 -9.16 0.94
CA SER A 38 -8.27 -10.09 1.86
C SER A 38 -9.79 -10.06 1.61
N ASP A 39 -10.46 -11.17 1.87
CA ASP A 39 -11.87 -11.33 1.52
C ASP A 39 -12.75 -10.30 2.26
N ASP A 40 -12.43 -10.03 3.52
CA ASP A 40 -13.12 -9.04 4.35
C ASP A 40 -13.02 -7.62 3.74
N TYR A 41 -11.82 -7.23 3.28
CA TYR A 41 -11.62 -5.93 2.64
C TYR A 41 -12.20 -5.89 1.24
N LEU A 42 -12.11 -6.97 0.47
CA LEU A 42 -12.60 -7.02 -0.90
C LEU A 42 -14.11 -6.77 -0.96
N ASN A 43 -14.87 -7.34 -0.02
CA ASN A 43 -16.31 -7.12 0.05
C ASN A 43 -16.69 -5.64 0.18
N PHE A 44 -15.91 -4.89 0.95
CA PHE A 44 -16.10 -3.45 1.12
C PHE A 44 -15.51 -2.63 -0.04
N LEU A 45 -14.35 -3.02 -0.56
CA LEU A 45 -13.63 -2.27 -1.58
C LEU A 45 -14.14 -2.51 -3.00
N LYS A 46 -14.83 -3.61 -3.29
CA LYS A 46 -15.37 -3.88 -4.63
C LYS A 46 -16.24 -2.75 -5.19
N PRO A 47 -17.24 -2.20 -4.46
CA PRO A 47 -17.99 -1.03 -4.95
C PRO A 47 -17.13 0.24 -5.05
N VAL A 48 -16.10 0.39 -4.21
CA VAL A 48 -15.15 1.51 -4.28
C VAL A 48 -14.30 1.42 -5.54
N ILE A 49 -13.71 0.27 -5.82
CA ILE A 49 -12.93 0.00 -7.04
C ILE A 49 -13.81 0.26 -8.27
N GLY A 50 -15.04 -0.25 -8.29
CA GLY A 50 -15.98 0.01 -9.38
C GLY A 50 -16.26 1.49 -9.60
N PHE A 51 -16.45 2.27 -8.52
CA PHE A 51 -16.61 3.72 -8.61
C PHE A 51 -15.36 4.39 -9.19
N LEU A 52 -14.17 4.07 -8.68
CA LEU A 52 -12.90 4.63 -9.15
C LEU A 52 -12.66 4.32 -10.62
N VAL A 53 -12.91 3.07 -11.05
CA VAL A 53 -12.74 2.63 -12.45
C VAL A 53 -13.68 3.41 -13.37
N SER A 54 -14.94 3.59 -12.97
CA SER A 54 -15.92 4.34 -13.77
C SER A 54 -15.55 5.82 -13.98
N LYS A 55 -14.70 6.36 -13.10
CA LYS A 55 -14.26 7.76 -13.11
C LYS A 55 -12.83 7.94 -13.59
N LEU A 56 -12.08 6.85 -13.77
CA LEU A 56 -10.63 6.86 -13.99
C LEU A 56 -9.89 7.62 -12.86
N TYR A 57 -10.34 7.44 -11.62
CA TYR A 57 -9.72 8.07 -10.44
C TYR A 57 -8.75 7.10 -9.76
N PRO A 58 -7.62 7.58 -9.22
CA PRO A 58 -6.61 6.71 -8.63
C PRO A 58 -7.10 6.08 -7.32
N LEU A 59 -6.47 4.99 -6.88
CA LEU A 59 -6.54 4.50 -5.51
C LEU A 59 -5.36 5.03 -4.69
N LEU A 60 -5.61 5.54 -3.50
CA LEU A 60 -4.55 5.98 -2.59
C LEU A 60 -4.14 4.82 -1.66
N VAL A 61 -2.83 4.60 -1.51
CA VAL A 61 -2.30 3.52 -0.66
C VAL A 61 -1.17 4.00 0.24
N ASN A 62 -1.24 3.67 1.52
CA ASN A 62 -0.16 3.90 2.48
C ASN A 62 0.82 2.72 2.46
N ILE A 63 2.08 2.98 2.09
CA ILE A 63 3.15 1.98 2.01
C ILE A 63 4.27 2.34 2.98
N TYR A 64 4.42 1.54 4.03
CA TYR A 64 5.44 1.72 5.05
C TYR A 64 6.34 0.49 5.16
N THR A 65 7.54 0.57 4.59
CA THR A 65 8.54 -0.52 4.65
C THR A 65 8.99 -0.81 6.08
N TYR A 66 8.92 0.18 6.97
CA TYR A 66 9.24 0.05 8.39
C TYR A 66 8.54 -1.11 9.09
N PHE A 67 7.27 -1.41 8.76
CA PHE A 67 6.54 -2.48 9.43
C PHE A 67 7.07 -3.88 9.06
N GLY A 68 7.47 -4.11 7.81
CA GLY A 68 8.09 -5.38 7.40
C GLY A 68 9.41 -5.63 8.13
N TYR A 69 10.27 -4.60 8.24
CA TYR A 69 11.48 -4.68 9.05
C TYR A 69 11.17 -4.92 10.53
N LYS A 70 10.26 -4.13 11.12
CA LYS A 70 9.92 -4.20 12.55
C LYS A 70 9.39 -5.58 12.95
N ASN A 71 8.64 -6.23 12.07
CA ASN A 71 8.08 -7.56 12.31
C ASN A 71 9.10 -8.69 12.11
N GLY A 72 10.27 -8.39 11.53
CA GLY A 72 11.30 -9.38 11.21
C GLY A 72 11.05 -10.14 9.91
N ASP A 73 10.14 -9.66 9.06
CA ASP A 73 9.76 -10.31 7.80
C ASP A 73 10.86 -10.15 6.73
N VAL A 74 11.58 -9.03 6.77
CA VAL A 74 12.66 -8.69 5.82
C VAL A 74 13.83 -8.00 6.51
N SER A 75 15.00 -7.95 5.85
CA SER A 75 16.14 -7.19 6.35
C SER A 75 15.90 -5.68 6.39
N LEU A 76 16.72 -5.02 7.20
CA LEU A 76 16.76 -3.56 7.28
C LEU A 76 17.18 -2.96 5.94
N GLU A 77 18.19 -3.55 5.30
CA GLU A 77 18.77 -3.11 4.04
C GLU A 77 17.72 -3.07 2.92
N PHE A 78 16.93 -4.14 2.80
CA PHE A 78 15.85 -4.23 1.80
C PHE A 78 14.75 -3.19 2.03
N SER A 79 14.49 -2.85 3.30
CA SER A 79 13.50 -1.83 3.68
C SER A 79 14.01 -0.39 3.49
N LEU A 80 15.33 -0.20 3.37
CA LEU A 80 16.02 1.08 3.23
C LEU A 80 16.60 1.32 1.83
N PHE A 81 16.19 0.55 0.82
CA PHE A 81 16.68 0.67 -0.56
C PHE A 81 18.21 0.46 -0.69
N LYS A 82 18.76 -0.44 0.14
CA LYS A 82 20.18 -0.82 0.11
C LYS A 82 20.33 -2.25 -0.43
N PRO A 83 21.49 -2.57 -1.03
CA PRO A 83 21.79 -3.94 -1.45
C PRO A 83 21.57 -4.93 -0.31
N SER A 84 20.86 -6.02 -0.60
CA SER A 84 20.37 -6.93 0.42
C SER A 84 20.38 -8.38 -0.05
N SER A 85 20.52 -9.32 0.88
CA SER A 85 20.28 -10.74 0.59
C SER A 85 18.79 -11.07 0.38
N ASN A 86 17.88 -10.14 0.67
CA ASN A 86 16.45 -10.30 0.43
C ASN A 86 16.00 -9.89 -0.98
N GLU A 87 16.90 -9.41 -1.85
CA GLU A 87 16.53 -9.19 -3.25
C GLU A 87 16.09 -10.50 -3.91
N PHE A 88 15.05 -10.44 -4.76
CA PHE A 88 14.49 -11.64 -5.36
C PHE A 88 13.83 -11.36 -6.71
N ASN A 89 13.75 -12.40 -7.55
CA ASN A 89 12.93 -12.40 -8.75
C ASN A 89 11.56 -13.00 -8.42
N ASP A 90 10.46 -12.34 -8.78
CA ASP A 90 9.14 -12.96 -8.69
C ASP A 90 9.06 -14.13 -9.70
N PRO A 91 8.76 -15.35 -9.24
CA PRO A 91 8.77 -16.55 -10.08
C PRO A 91 7.76 -16.50 -11.23
N ASN A 92 6.70 -15.70 -11.15
CA ASN A 92 5.62 -15.69 -12.13
C ASN A 92 5.86 -14.72 -13.29
N ASN A 93 6.52 -13.58 -13.06
CA ASN A 93 6.75 -12.56 -14.07
C ASN A 93 8.24 -12.19 -14.27
N GLN A 94 9.13 -12.79 -13.48
CA GLN A 94 10.59 -12.58 -13.54
C GLN A 94 11.03 -11.14 -13.27
N LEU A 95 10.19 -10.32 -12.64
CA LEU A 95 10.57 -8.99 -12.19
C LEU A 95 11.51 -9.09 -10.98
N HIS A 96 12.61 -8.34 -11.02
CA HIS A 96 13.62 -8.29 -9.96
C HIS A 96 13.32 -7.16 -8.97
N TYR A 97 13.10 -7.51 -7.70
CA TYR A 97 12.81 -6.55 -6.64
C TYR A 97 14.05 -6.34 -5.77
N GLN A 98 14.51 -5.10 -5.76
CA GLN A 98 15.70 -4.66 -5.01
C GLN A 98 15.36 -4.03 -3.66
N ASN A 99 14.08 -3.71 -3.43
CA ASN A 99 13.60 -3.10 -2.19
C ASN A 99 12.16 -3.51 -1.89
N LEU A 100 11.78 -3.37 -0.61
CA LEU A 100 10.44 -3.74 -0.14
C LEU A 100 9.34 -2.80 -0.67
N PHE A 101 9.65 -1.55 -0.99
CA PHE A 101 8.66 -0.58 -1.43
C PHE A 101 8.07 -0.95 -2.79
N ASP A 102 8.94 -1.20 -3.78
CA ASP A 102 8.52 -1.62 -5.13
C ASP A 102 7.79 -2.96 -5.08
N SER A 103 8.27 -3.86 -4.21
CA SER A 103 7.62 -5.15 -3.95
C SER A 103 6.18 -4.99 -3.45
N ASN A 104 5.98 -4.16 -2.43
CA ASN A 104 4.66 -3.87 -1.89
C ASN A 104 3.76 -3.18 -2.91
N LEU A 105 4.30 -2.20 -3.66
CA LEU A 105 3.55 -1.46 -4.68
C LEU A 105 3.05 -2.40 -5.78
N ASP A 106 3.89 -3.32 -6.24
CA ASP A 106 3.49 -4.25 -7.30
C ASP A 106 2.47 -5.29 -6.81
N SER A 107 2.54 -5.68 -5.53
CA SER A 107 1.50 -6.51 -4.90
C SER A 107 0.12 -5.82 -4.89
N VAL A 108 0.08 -4.49 -4.76
CA VAL A 108 -1.15 -3.71 -4.84
C VAL A 108 -1.69 -3.74 -6.27
N TYR A 109 -0.85 -3.55 -7.28
CA TYR A 109 -1.26 -3.65 -8.68
C TYR A 109 -1.80 -5.04 -9.02
N ALA A 110 -1.10 -6.10 -8.61
CA ALA A 110 -1.57 -7.48 -8.80
C ALA A 110 -2.93 -7.75 -8.14
N ALA A 111 -3.19 -7.15 -6.97
CA ALA A 111 -4.46 -7.27 -6.28
C ALA A 111 -5.60 -6.51 -6.97
N LEU A 112 -5.30 -5.32 -7.50
CA LEU A 112 -6.23 -4.51 -8.27
C LEU A 112 -6.64 -5.21 -9.58
N GLU A 113 -5.68 -5.76 -10.32
CA GLU A 113 -5.94 -6.51 -11.55
C GLU A 113 -6.96 -7.63 -11.32
N LYS A 114 -6.76 -8.43 -10.26
CA LYS A 114 -7.68 -9.54 -9.89
C LYS A 114 -9.06 -9.08 -9.44
N SER A 115 -9.19 -7.82 -9.04
CA SER A 115 -10.41 -7.25 -8.48
C SER A 115 -11.16 -6.36 -9.48
N GLY A 116 -10.73 -6.34 -10.75
CA GLY A 116 -11.32 -5.51 -11.80
C GLY A 116 -10.89 -4.04 -11.76
N GLY A 117 -9.84 -3.72 -11.01
CA GLY A 117 -9.25 -2.39 -10.87
C GLY A 117 -7.94 -2.19 -11.65
N GLY A 118 -7.61 -3.06 -12.60
CA GLY A 118 -6.33 -3.02 -13.32
C GLY A 118 -6.08 -1.77 -14.17
N SER A 119 -7.11 -0.96 -14.43
CA SER A 119 -6.97 0.33 -15.12
C SER A 119 -6.74 1.52 -14.17
N LEU A 120 -6.67 1.28 -12.86
CA LEU A 120 -6.48 2.34 -11.87
C LEU A 120 -5.00 2.64 -11.67
N ASP A 121 -4.67 3.93 -11.61
CA ASP A 121 -3.39 4.37 -11.06
C ASP A 121 -3.39 4.17 -9.54
N VAL A 122 -2.23 3.81 -9.00
CA VAL A 122 -1.97 3.77 -7.56
C VAL A 122 -1.14 5.00 -7.19
N VAL A 123 -1.61 5.76 -6.22
CA VAL A 123 -0.87 6.89 -5.65
C VAL A 123 -0.50 6.54 -4.23
N VAL A 124 0.80 6.57 -3.92
CA VAL A 124 1.27 6.35 -2.56
C VAL A 124 0.99 7.60 -1.74
N SER A 125 -0.05 7.56 -0.90
CA SER A 125 -0.48 8.73 -0.12
C SER A 125 0.36 8.93 1.14
N GLU A 126 0.93 7.86 1.68
CA GLU A 126 1.83 7.94 2.81
C GLU A 126 2.96 6.92 2.71
N SER A 127 4.18 7.37 3.03
CA SER A 127 5.33 6.53 3.28
C SER A 127 6.28 7.25 4.23
N GLY A 128 7.05 6.52 5.02
CA GLY A 128 7.99 7.15 5.93
C GLY A 128 8.70 6.18 6.88
N TRP A 129 9.65 6.73 7.62
CA TRP A 129 10.45 6.01 8.59
C TRP A 129 10.58 6.83 9.88
N HIS A 130 10.39 6.18 11.04
CA HIS A 130 10.50 6.87 12.32
C HIS A 130 11.99 7.11 12.67
N ALA A 131 12.38 8.37 12.88
CA ALA A 131 13.75 8.73 13.29
C ALA A 131 13.97 8.66 14.81
N GLY A 132 12.91 8.54 15.61
CA GLY A 132 12.95 8.50 17.07
C GLY A 132 12.99 7.07 17.64
N ARG A 133 13.47 6.93 18.89
CA ARG A 133 13.42 5.64 19.60
C ARG A 133 11.97 5.21 19.77
N ALA A 134 11.60 4.04 19.26
CA ALA A 134 10.41 3.34 19.72
C ALA A 134 10.62 3.04 21.22
N ARG A 135 10.15 3.92 22.10
CA ARG A 135 10.11 3.65 23.54
C ARG A 135 9.15 2.48 23.73
N GLY A 136 9.70 1.27 23.75
CA GLY A 136 9.06 0.15 24.40
C GLY A 136 8.83 0.55 25.84
N LYS A 137 7.57 0.81 26.22
CA LYS A 137 7.23 0.96 27.63
C LYS A 137 7.51 -0.37 28.31
N ARG A 138 8.67 -0.46 28.96
CA ARG A 138 8.90 -1.33 30.11
C ARG A 138 9.69 -0.52 31.13
N GLY A 139 8.97 -0.09 32.17
CA GLY A 139 9.53 0.48 33.39
C GLY A 139 9.93 1.95 33.33
N GLU A 140 9.54 2.66 34.39
CA GLU A 140 10.15 3.89 34.92
C GLU A 140 9.75 5.22 34.28
N CYS A 141 8.82 5.89 34.98
CA CYS A 141 8.79 7.34 35.10
C CYS A 141 10.14 7.84 35.63
N GLY A 142 10.84 8.66 34.85
CA GLY A 142 12.03 9.39 35.27
C GLY A 142 12.28 10.53 34.29
N GLY A 143 12.21 11.77 34.78
CA GLY A 143 12.19 12.99 33.97
C GLY A 143 13.54 13.45 33.43
N LEU A 144 13.55 14.74 33.07
CA LEU A 144 14.66 15.61 32.63
C LEU A 144 15.03 15.39 31.14
N TYR A 145 14.94 16.36 30.22
CA TYR A 145 14.62 17.79 30.21
C TYR A 145 13.65 18.08 29.06
#